data_AF-A0A3P1WXL1-F1
#
_entry.id   AF-A0A3P1WXL1-F1
#
_cell.length_a   1.000
_cell.length_b   1.000
_cell.length_c   1.000
_cell.angle_alpha   90.00
_cell.angle_beta   90.00
_cell.angle_gamma   90.00
#
_symmetry.space_group_name_H-M   'P 1'
#
loop_
_entity.id
_entity.type
_entity.pdbx_description
1 polymer ?
#
loop_
_entity_poly.entity_id
_entity_poly.type
_entity_poly.pdbx_seq_one_letter_code
_entity_poly.pdbx_strand_id
1 'polypeptide(L)'
;MRVLVSSDRIGRLGPAEASDVIAAAFHTRGAAVAVAPVATGGDDLAEAIARFAPGARFARVTDVSDLPRLVASGVDHIDVTGMPTPDLAALEELPLVEVPNPPVVVVASEHAQAPLTGLHGAVAALGREGGRDLGEVVAQETAAARWLERLGLPDAPGFGAHGGLGAWLARCGISTDTGLGICIRGYGLPDLMRRADLVLTGTDTLDFHHRGGEVVRGITRLAGEALSPVVVVSGRNFVSARELRLSGIEEAHAVRQGGDETPVAPEELSALAERVAATWRW
;
A
#
# COMPACT_ATOMS: atom_id res chain seq x y z
N MET A 1 15.36 -18.77 15.94
CA MET A 1 14.21 -18.16 15.24
C MET A 1 14.71 -17.06 14.33
N ARG A 2 14.28 -17.06 13.09
CA ARG A 2 14.37 -15.94 12.15
C ARG A 2 12.99 -15.32 12.04
N VAL A 3 12.81 -14.10 12.54
CA VAL A 3 11.56 -13.35 12.45
C VAL A 3 11.69 -12.25 11.42
N LEU A 4 10.69 -12.12 10.57
CA LEU A 4 10.47 -10.89 9.80
C LEU A 4 9.34 -10.10 10.45
N VAL A 5 9.58 -8.84 10.77
CA VAL A 5 8.55 -7.90 11.21
C VAL A 5 8.32 -6.87 10.12
N SER A 6 7.09 -6.79 9.61
CA SER A 6 6.69 -5.92 8.52
C SER A 6 5.28 -5.38 8.77
N SER A 7 5.18 -4.27 9.49
CA SER A 7 3.91 -3.71 9.93
C SER A 7 3.62 -2.36 9.30
N ASP A 8 2.32 -2.09 9.14
CA ASP A 8 1.78 -0.75 8.92
C ASP A 8 1.63 -0.01 10.27
N ARG A 9 1.12 1.22 10.23
CA ARG A 9 0.73 2.02 11.39
C ARG A 9 -0.18 1.25 12.35
N ILE A 10 0.10 1.38 13.65
CA ILE A 10 -0.74 0.87 14.75
C ILE A 10 -0.94 1.99 15.76
N GLY A 11 -2.17 2.51 15.87
CA GLY A 11 -2.48 3.66 16.70
C GLY A 11 -1.60 4.87 16.39
N ARG A 12 -0.85 5.32 17.40
CA ARG A 12 0.04 6.49 17.28
C ARG A 12 1.39 6.18 16.64
N LEU A 13 1.76 4.91 16.56
CA LEU A 13 3.07 4.49 16.06
C LEU A 13 3.04 4.40 14.53
N GLY A 14 3.95 5.12 13.88
CA GLY A 14 4.19 4.96 12.45
C GLY A 14 4.69 3.54 12.12
N PRO A 15 4.71 3.14 10.85
CA PRO A 15 5.09 1.79 10.43
C PRO A 15 6.46 1.35 10.97
N ALA A 16 7.46 2.24 10.95
CA ALA A 16 8.80 1.89 11.43
C ALA A 16 8.83 1.70 12.94
N GLU A 17 8.24 2.64 13.69
CA GLU A 17 8.16 2.55 15.15
C GLU A 17 7.37 1.32 15.62
N ALA A 18 6.20 1.05 15.00
CA ALA A 18 5.40 -0.13 15.29
C ALA A 18 6.17 -1.43 15.02
N SER A 19 6.88 -1.49 13.89
CA SER A 19 7.70 -2.64 13.53
C SER A 19 8.89 -2.82 14.49
N ASP A 20 9.56 -1.73 14.89
CA ASP A 20 10.68 -1.76 15.83
C ASP A 20 10.24 -2.23 17.24
N VAL A 21 9.07 -1.75 17.73
CA VAL A 21 8.50 -2.18 19.02
C VAL A 21 8.19 -3.68 19.02
N ILE A 22 7.55 -4.18 17.96
CA ILE A 22 7.27 -5.62 17.82
C ILE A 22 8.58 -6.41 17.73
N ALA A 23 9.54 -5.94 16.93
CA ALA A 23 10.84 -6.58 16.76
C ALA A 23 11.64 -6.68 18.06
N ALA A 24 11.63 -5.63 18.88
CA ALA A 24 12.35 -5.59 20.16
C ALA A 24 11.92 -6.72 21.11
N ALA A 25 10.62 -7.05 21.15
CA ALA A 25 10.09 -8.13 21.98
C ALA A 25 10.65 -9.50 21.58
N PHE A 26 10.79 -9.77 20.28
CA PHE A 26 11.36 -11.02 19.76
C PHE A 26 12.88 -11.04 19.91
N HIS A 27 13.54 -9.91 19.66
CA HIS A 27 14.99 -9.78 19.80
C HIS A 27 15.46 -10.03 21.24
N THR A 28 14.77 -9.46 22.23
CA THR A 28 15.05 -9.66 23.68
C THR A 28 15.00 -11.14 24.09
N ARG A 29 14.30 -11.97 23.31
CA ARG A 29 14.18 -13.42 23.54
C ARG A 29 15.16 -14.25 22.72
N GLY A 30 16.11 -13.61 22.04
CA GLY A 30 17.18 -14.27 21.28
C GLY A 30 16.82 -14.63 19.84
N ALA A 31 15.72 -14.08 19.28
CA ALA A 31 15.43 -14.24 17.86
C ALA A 31 16.38 -13.38 16.99
N ALA A 32 16.75 -13.91 15.83
CA ALA A 32 17.31 -13.11 14.75
C ALA A 32 16.15 -12.40 14.05
N VAL A 33 16.12 -11.06 14.10
CA VAL A 33 14.98 -10.27 13.61
C VAL A 33 15.41 -9.38 12.45
N ALA A 34 14.65 -9.44 11.37
CA ALA A 34 14.67 -8.46 10.29
C ALA A 34 13.44 -7.56 10.41
N VAL A 35 13.63 -6.25 10.21
CA VAL A 35 12.57 -5.24 10.30
C VAL A 35 12.43 -4.55 8.95
N ALA A 36 11.22 -4.57 8.40
CA ALA A 36 10.90 -4.03 7.09
C ALA A 36 9.53 -3.36 7.13
N PRO A 37 9.41 -2.14 7.69
CA PRO A 37 8.14 -1.45 7.80
C PRO A 37 7.55 -1.13 6.44
N VAL A 38 6.22 -1.17 6.33
CA VAL A 38 5.52 -1.00 5.06
C VAL A 38 4.34 -0.06 5.22
N ALA A 39 3.99 0.65 4.15
CA ALA A 39 2.82 1.52 4.12
C ALA A 39 2.29 1.62 2.68
N THR A 40 1.09 2.17 2.52
CA THR A 40 0.43 2.31 1.21
C THR A 40 0.57 3.70 0.59
N GLY A 41 0.85 4.72 1.41
CA GLY A 41 0.98 6.12 0.98
C GLY A 41 1.28 7.05 2.15
N GLY A 42 1.33 8.36 1.88
CA GLY A 42 1.48 9.42 2.86
C GLY A 42 2.85 9.48 3.54
N ASP A 43 2.88 10.12 4.71
CA ASP A 43 4.11 10.26 5.52
C ASP A 43 4.64 8.90 6.00
N ASP A 44 3.74 7.93 6.19
CA ASP A 44 4.06 6.56 6.56
C ASP A 44 4.87 5.85 5.47
N LEU A 45 4.53 6.06 4.20
CA LEU A 45 5.30 5.54 3.09
C LEU A 45 6.66 6.23 2.96
N ALA A 46 6.71 7.55 3.17
CA ALA A 46 7.98 8.27 3.15
C ALA A 46 8.94 7.74 4.23
N GLU A 47 8.44 7.49 5.45
CA GLU A 47 9.20 6.89 6.54
C GLU A 47 9.67 5.47 6.19
N ALA A 48 8.78 4.65 5.63
CA ALA A 48 9.11 3.29 5.21
C ALA A 48 10.17 3.26 4.10
N ILE A 49 10.13 4.20 3.14
CA ILE A 49 11.15 4.31 2.07
C ILE A 49 12.49 4.75 2.65
N ALA A 50 12.50 5.74 3.55
CA ALA A 50 13.73 6.27 4.13
C ALA A 50 14.56 5.21 4.88
N ARG A 51 13.95 4.11 5.34
CA ARG A 51 14.65 3.00 6.00
C ARG A 51 15.50 2.14 5.06
N PHE A 52 15.10 1.94 3.81
CA PHE A 52 15.91 1.20 2.82
C PHE A 52 16.60 2.11 1.79
N ALA A 53 16.13 3.35 1.64
CA ALA A 53 16.73 4.35 0.76
C ALA A 53 16.75 5.74 1.45
N PRO A 54 17.66 5.98 2.42
CA PRO A 54 17.69 7.21 3.21
C PRO A 54 17.87 8.52 2.42
N GLY A 55 18.41 8.43 1.20
CA GLY A 55 18.60 9.58 0.30
C GLY A 55 17.49 9.77 -0.73
N ALA A 56 16.46 8.92 -0.74
CA ALA A 56 15.36 9.03 -1.70
C ALA A 56 14.55 10.29 -1.42
N ARG A 57 14.34 11.10 -2.45
CA ARG A 57 13.46 12.26 -2.42
C ARG A 57 12.04 11.80 -2.64
N PHE A 58 11.17 12.17 -1.72
CA PHE A 58 9.76 11.85 -1.73
C PHE A 58 8.96 13.14 -1.74
N ALA A 59 7.96 13.24 -2.63
CA ALA A 59 7.03 14.37 -2.67
C ALA A 59 5.59 13.86 -2.63
N ARG A 60 4.69 14.63 -2.04
CA ARG A 60 3.25 14.40 -2.09
C ARG A 60 2.60 15.43 -3.00
N VAL A 61 1.54 15.02 -3.65
CA VAL A 61 0.73 15.88 -4.51
C VAL A 61 -0.70 15.87 -4.00
N THR A 62 -1.28 17.06 -3.87
CA THR A 62 -2.69 17.23 -3.51
C THR A 62 -3.52 17.81 -4.66
N ASP A 63 -2.87 18.33 -5.69
CA ASP A 63 -3.49 18.91 -6.88
C ASP A 63 -2.77 18.41 -8.14
N VAL A 64 -3.53 17.88 -9.09
CA VAL A 64 -2.98 17.28 -10.30
C VAL A 64 -2.20 18.29 -11.16
N SER A 65 -2.53 19.58 -11.08
CA SER A 65 -1.85 20.64 -11.83
C SER A 65 -0.41 20.87 -11.39
N ASP A 66 -0.03 20.46 -10.18
CA ASP A 66 1.36 20.52 -9.68
C ASP A 66 2.24 19.38 -10.21
N LEU A 67 1.62 18.29 -10.69
CA LEU A 67 2.32 17.07 -11.06
C LEU A 67 3.38 17.28 -12.16
N PRO A 68 3.12 18.01 -13.27
CA PRO A 68 4.11 18.27 -14.32
C PRO A 68 5.40 18.92 -13.79
N ARG A 69 5.27 19.86 -12.84
CA ARG A 69 6.42 20.53 -12.22
C ARG A 69 7.20 19.57 -11.33
N LEU A 70 6.50 18.73 -10.55
CA LEU A 70 7.14 17.81 -9.63
C LEU A 70 7.86 16.65 -10.34
N VAL A 71 7.27 16.08 -11.40
CA VAL A 71 7.96 15.05 -12.20
C VAL A 71 9.25 15.59 -12.82
N ALA A 72 9.29 16.87 -13.20
CA ALA A 72 10.48 17.53 -13.72
C ALA A 72 11.49 17.98 -12.65
N SER A 73 11.12 17.96 -11.36
CA SER A 73 11.98 18.43 -10.26
C SER A 73 13.05 17.41 -9.83
N GLY A 74 13.00 16.22 -10.43
CA GLY A 74 13.94 15.13 -10.21
C GLY A 74 13.67 14.34 -8.93
N VAL A 75 12.54 14.50 -8.25
CA VAL A 75 12.15 13.66 -7.10
C VAL A 75 12.15 12.17 -7.49
N ASP A 76 12.42 11.26 -6.54
CA ASP A 76 12.53 9.82 -6.82
C ASP A 76 11.16 9.11 -6.72
N HIS A 77 10.32 9.53 -5.78
CA HIS A 77 8.96 9.05 -5.59
C HIS A 77 7.95 10.19 -5.44
N ILE A 78 6.86 10.14 -6.20
CA ILE A 78 5.76 11.12 -6.08
C ILE A 78 4.50 10.40 -5.67
N ASP A 79 4.00 10.72 -4.49
CA ASP A 79 2.79 10.12 -3.95
C ASP A 79 1.55 10.95 -4.27
N VAL A 80 0.64 10.31 -5.02
CA VAL A 80 -0.66 10.87 -5.38
C VAL A 80 -1.80 10.21 -4.62
N THR A 81 -1.57 9.26 -3.70
CA THR A 81 -2.64 8.53 -3.00
C THR A 81 -3.54 9.42 -2.15
N GLY A 82 -3.03 10.57 -1.71
CA GLY A 82 -3.79 11.59 -0.97
C GLY A 82 -4.49 12.62 -1.88
N MET A 83 -4.32 12.53 -3.19
CA MET A 83 -4.91 13.43 -4.17
C MET A 83 -6.32 12.96 -4.53
N PRO A 84 -7.33 13.86 -4.61
CA PRO A 84 -8.62 13.52 -5.20
C PRO A 84 -8.44 12.99 -6.62
N THR A 85 -9.20 11.96 -7.00
CA THR A 85 -9.16 11.42 -8.37
C THR A 85 -9.53 12.52 -9.37
N PRO A 86 -8.64 12.89 -10.30
CA PRO A 86 -8.89 13.94 -11.27
C PRO A 86 -9.94 13.46 -12.28
N ASP A 87 -10.71 14.40 -12.82
CA ASP A 87 -11.55 14.11 -13.97
C ASP A 87 -10.72 14.11 -15.26
N LEU A 88 -11.33 13.59 -16.34
CA LEU A 88 -10.67 13.51 -17.63
C LEU A 88 -10.29 14.89 -18.19
N ALA A 89 -11.08 15.94 -17.90
CA ALA A 89 -10.81 17.28 -18.40
C ALA A 89 -9.53 17.85 -17.78
N ALA A 90 -9.35 17.70 -16.47
CA ALA A 90 -8.13 18.10 -15.78
C ALA A 90 -6.90 17.34 -16.30
N LEU A 91 -7.04 16.04 -16.62
CA LEU A 91 -5.97 15.24 -17.22
C LEU A 91 -5.63 15.69 -18.65
N GLU A 92 -6.63 16.09 -19.43
CA GLU A 92 -6.46 16.61 -20.79
C GLU A 92 -5.71 17.94 -20.84
N GLU A 93 -5.79 18.74 -19.78
CA GLU A 93 -5.08 20.02 -19.65
C GLU A 93 -3.60 19.86 -19.26
N LEU A 94 -3.17 18.67 -18.80
CA LEU A 94 -1.79 18.46 -18.39
C LEU A 94 -0.84 18.47 -19.59
N PRO A 95 0.23 19.28 -19.56
CA PRO A 95 1.24 19.26 -20.61
C PRO A 95 1.99 17.92 -20.59
N LEU A 96 2.40 17.43 -21.75
CA LEU A 96 3.35 16.32 -21.81
C LEU A 96 4.72 16.80 -21.34
N VAL A 97 5.39 15.99 -20.51
CA VAL A 97 6.71 16.32 -19.95
C VAL A 97 7.70 15.24 -20.34
N GLU A 98 8.89 15.63 -20.81
CA GLU A 98 10.01 14.73 -21.00
C GLU A 98 10.88 14.74 -19.74
N VAL A 99 11.08 13.57 -19.13
CA VAL A 99 11.79 13.43 -17.86
C VAL A 99 12.97 12.46 -18.05
N PRO A 100 14.23 12.93 -18.04
CA PRO A 100 15.40 12.07 -18.22
C PRO A 100 15.57 10.99 -17.15
N ASN A 101 15.18 11.31 -15.91
CA ASN A 101 15.19 10.40 -14.76
C ASN A 101 13.78 10.39 -14.16
N PRO A 102 12.84 9.61 -14.71
CA PRO A 102 11.46 9.66 -14.29
C PRO A 102 11.31 9.15 -12.85
N PRO A 103 10.48 9.81 -12.00
CA PRO A 103 10.11 9.28 -10.69
C PRO A 103 9.29 8.00 -10.84
N VAL A 104 9.13 7.26 -9.74
CA VAL A 104 7.99 6.34 -9.60
C VAL A 104 6.83 7.11 -8.98
N VAL A 105 5.68 7.12 -9.65
CA VAL A 105 4.45 7.70 -9.08
C VAL A 105 3.71 6.65 -8.27
N VAL A 106 3.48 6.94 -6.99
CA VAL A 106 2.76 6.08 -6.07
C VAL A 106 1.27 6.29 -6.26
N VAL A 107 0.56 5.22 -6.61
CA VAL A 107 -0.89 5.19 -6.79
C VAL A 107 -1.54 4.27 -5.77
N ALA A 108 -2.82 4.52 -5.46
CA ALA A 108 -3.59 3.63 -4.62
C ALA A 108 -3.74 2.29 -5.35
N SER A 109 -3.77 1.18 -4.63
CA SER A 109 -3.90 -0.15 -5.25
C SER A 109 -5.22 -0.34 -6.02
N GLU A 110 -6.23 0.45 -5.67
CA GLU A 110 -7.50 0.57 -6.37
C GLU A 110 -7.25 0.97 -7.82
N HIS A 111 -7.64 0.11 -8.75
CA HIS A 111 -7.49 0.34 -10.20
C HIS A 111 -6.03 0.55 -10.68
N ALA A 112 -5.02 0.32 -9.83
CA ALA A 112 -3.60 0.49 -10.16
C ALA A 112 -3.13 -0.35 -11.36
N GLN A 113 -3.85 -1.45 -11.65
CA GLN A 113 -3.58 -2.36 -12.76
C GLN A 113 -4.75 -2.43 -13.75
N ALA A 114 -5.79 -1.62 -13.55
CA ALA A 114 -6.92 -1.58 -14.46
C ALA A 114 -6.55 -0.85 -15.76
N PRO A 115 -7.11 -1.24 -16.91
CA PRO A 115 -7.15 -0.36 -18.08
C PRO A 115 -7.98 0.89 -17.76
N LEU A 116 -7.87 1.92 -18.60
CA LEU A 116 -8.69 3.12 -18.41
C LEU A 116 -10.15 2.84 -18.77
N THR A 117 -10.38 2.13 -19.88
CA THR A 117 -11.68 1.90 -20.48
C THR A 117 -12.10 0.44 -20.41
N GLY A 118 -13.37 0.18 -20.74
CA GLY A 118 -13.95 -1.16 -20.82
C GLY A 118 -14.60 -1.64 -19.52
N LEU A 119 -15.20 -2.84 -19.57
CA LEU A 119 -16.04 -3.36 -18.48
C LEU A 119 -15.32 -3.45 -17.11
N HIS A 120 -14.03 -3.72 -17.15
CA HIS A 120 -13.15 -3.80 -15.97
C HIS A 120 -12.18 -2.61 -15.89
N GLY A 121 -12.41 -1.56 -16.68
CA GLY A 121 -11.62 -0.34 -16.66
C GLY A 121 -12.01 0.60 -15.52
N ALA A 122 -11.14 1.59 -15.27
CA ALA A 122 -11.33 2.56 -14.20
C ALA A 122 -12.57 3.43 -14.38
N VAL A 123 -12.91 3.83 -15.62
CA VAL A 123 -14.10 4.66 -15.86
C VAL A 123 -15.38 3.94 -15.42
N ALA A 124 -15.60 2.71 -15.88
CA ALA A 124 -16.73 1.89 -15.44
C ALA A 124 -16.71 1.64 -13.92
N ALA A 125 -15.54 1.44 -13.31
CA ALA A 125 -15.42 1.19 -11.87
C ALA A 125 -15.81 2.39 -11.01
N LEU A 126 -15.19 3.54 -11.29
CA LEU A 126 -15.49 4.80 -10.62
C LEU A 126 -16.94 5.24 -10.86
N GLY A 127 -17.49 4.96 -12.04
CA GLY A 127 -18.91 5.20 -12.33
C GLY A 127 -19.84 4.41 -11.42
N ARG A 128 -19.57 3.11 -11.21
CA ARG A 128 -20.35 2.25 -10.31
C ARG A 128 -20.22 2.67 -8.85
N GLU A 129 -18.99 2.93 -8.40
CA GLU A 129 -18.69 3.35 -7.03
C GLU A 129 -19.32 4.70 -6.69
N GLY A 130 -19.33 5.63 -7.66
CA GLY A 130 -19.98 6.93 -7.54
C GLY A 130 -21.48 6.93 -7.80
N GLY A 131 -22.10 5.80 -8.13
CA GLY A 131 -23.54 5.70 -8.42
C GLY A 131 -24.00 6.49 -9.65
N ARG A 132 -23.14 6.65 -10.66
CA ARG A 132 -23.44 7.41 -11.90
C ARG A 132 -24.42 6.65 -12.79
N ASP A 133 -25.19 7.39 -13.58
CA ASP A 133 -26.08 6.80 -14.59
C ASP A 133 -25.29 6.10 -15.70
N LEU A 134 -25.84 5.02 -16.24
CA LEU A 134 -25.19 4.24 -17.30
C LEU A 134 -24.89 5.07 -18.55
N GLY A 135 -25.76 6.02 -18.92
CA GLY A 135 -25.53 6.91 -20.05
C GLY A 135 -24.33 7.83 -19.83
N GLU A 136 -24.15 8.33 -18.60
CA GLU A 136 -23.00 9.15 -18.22
C GLU A 136 -21.69 8.34 -18.27
N VAL A 137 -21.71 7.11 -17.75
CA VAL A 137 -20.54 6.21 -17.79
C VAL A 137 -20.16 5.90 -19.23
N VAL A 138 -21.11 5.59 -20.11
CA VAL A 138 -20.85 5.32 -21.54
C VAL A 138 -20.28 6.56 -22.25
N ALA A 139 -20.74 7.76 -21.91
CA ALA A 139 -20.18 9.00 -22.46
C ALA A 139 -18.73 9.22 -22.00
N GLN A 140 -18.43 8.95 -20.73
CA GLN A 140 -17.08 9.04 -20.18
C GLN A 140 -16.13 7.99 -20.79
N GLU A 141 -16.59 6.75 -20.98
CA GLU A 141 -15.85 5.69 -21.68
C GLU A 141 -15.45 6.13 -23.09
N THR A 142 -16.40 6.72 -23.83
CA THR A 142 -16.16 7.23 -25.18
C THR A 142 -15.15 8.39 -25.18
N ALA A 143 -15.24 9.30 -24.21
CA ALA A 143 -14.31 10.41 -24.08
C ALA A 143 -12.89 9.92 -23.73
N ALA A 144 -12.78 8.98 -22.79
CA ALA A 144 -11.51 8.38 -22.38
C ALA A 144 -10.83 7.61 -23.52
N ALA A 145 -11.59 6.84 -24.31
CA ALA A 145 -11.07 6.15 -25.49
C ALA A 145 -10.49 7.13 -26.51
N ARG A 146 -11.22 8.23 -26.81
CA ARG A 146 -10.72 9.30 -27.70
C ARG A 146 -9.50 10.00 -27.14
N TRP A 147 -9.39 10.12 -25.82
CA TRP A 147 -8.22 10.73 -25.18
C TRP A 147 -6.99 9.85 -25.34
N LEU A 148 -7.11 8.53 -25.12
CA LEU A 148 -6.03 7.57 -25.40
C LEU A 148 -5.56 7.62 -26.86
N GLU A 149 -6.49 7.73 -27.81
CA GLU A 149 -6.16 7.92 -29.23
C GLU A 149 -5.34 9.20 -29.46
N ARG A 150 -5.70 10.32 -28.81
CA ARG A 150 -4.94 11.58 -28.89
C ARG A 150 -3.55 11.49 -28.25
N LEU A 151 -3.41 10.72 -27.17
CA LEU A 151 -2.11 10.41 -26.58
C LEU A 151 -1.28 9.47 -27.47
N GLY A 152 -1.92 8.77 -28.42
CA GLY A 152 -1.28 7.78 -29.28
C GLY A 152 -0.98 6.48 -28.55
N LEU A 153 -1.77 6.13 -27.54
CA LEU A 153 -1.60 4.94 -26.72
C LEU A 153 -2.76 3.95 -26.91
N PRO A 154 -2.49 2.65 -27.15
CA PRO A 154 -3.51 1.62 -26.96
C PRO A 154 -3.78 1.45 -25.46
N ASP A 155 -5.04 1.23 -25.06
CA ASP A 155 -5.37 1.01 -23.65
C ASP A 155 -4.64 -0.22 -23.08
N ALA A 156 -4.22 -0.12 -21.82
CA ALA A 156 -3.36 -1.11 -21.19
C ALA A 156 -3.53 -1.14 -19.65
N PRO A 157 -3.19 -2.27 -18.99
CA PRO A 157 -3.15 -2.35 -17.54
C PRO A 157 -2.34 -1.21 -16.91
N GLY A 158 -2.91 -0.59 -15.89
CA GLY A 158 -2.32 0.54 -15.17
C GLY A 158 -2.70 1.91 -15.71
N PHE A 159 -3.31 2.00 -16.89
CA PHE A 159 -3.76 3.29 -17.43
C PHE A 159 -4.95 3.87 -16.66
N GLY A 160 -5.74 3.01 -16.02
CA GLY A 160 -6.84 3.42 -15.15
C GLY A 160 -6.41 3.96 -13.79
N ALA A 161 -5.12 3.87 -13.42
CA ALA A 161 -4.64 4.33 -12.12
C ALA A 161 -5.00 5.80 -11.88
N HIS A 162 -5.56 6.10 -10.70
CA HIS A 162 -6.06 7.43 -10.34
C HIS A 162 -6.94 8.07 -11.44
N GLY A 163 -7.91 7.31 -11.97
CA GLY A 163 -8.93 7.83 -12.90
C GLY A 163 -8.43 8.16 -14.31
N GLY A 164 -7.28 7.63 -14.71
CA GLY A 164 -6.67 7.90 -16.03
C GLY A 164 -5.32 8.57 -15.96
N LEU A 165 -4.89 9.00 -14.77
CA LEU A 165 -3.56 9.57 -14.59
C LEU A 165 -2.45 8.60 -15.05
N GLY A 166 -2.65 7.29 -14.85
CA GLY A 166 -1.74 6.26 -15.34
C GLY A 166 -1.47 6.34 -16.84
N ALA A 167 -2.47 6.68 -17.67
CA ALA A 167 -2.29 6.84 -19.11
C ALA A 167 -1.42 8.06 -19.47
N TRP A 168 -1.65 9.19 -18.81
CA TRP A 168 -0.82 10.39 -18.99
C TRP A 168 0.63 10.14 -18.54
N LEU A 169 0.82 9.47 -17.41
CA LEU A 169 2.15 9.08 -16.90
C LEU A 169 2.87 8.16 -17.88
N ALA A 170 2.18 7.12 -18.37
CA ALA A 170 2.73 6.22 -19.38
C ALA A 170 3.13 6.98 -20.66
N ARG A 171 2.34 7.97 -21.08
CA ARG A 171 2.67 8.82 -22.23
C ARG A 171 3.93 9.66 -22.02
N CYS A 172 4.20 10.07 -20.78
CA CYS A 172 5.41 10.79 -20.37
C CYS A 172 6.59 9.84 -20.08
N GLY A 173 6.43 8.53 -20.24
CA GLY A 173 7.47 7.54 -19.92
C GLY A 173 7.70 7.35 -18.42
N ILE A 174 6.70 7.68 -17.60
CA ILE A 174 6.77 7.61 -16.13
C ILE A 174 6.01 6.36 -15.65
N SER A 175 6.67 5.56 -14.80
CA SER A 175 6.07 4.36 -14.22
C SER A 175 5.26 4.65 -12.97
N THR A 176 4.21 3.87 -12.74
CA THR A 176 3.42 3.86 -11.51
C THR A 176 3.69 2.61 -10.68
N ASP A 177 3.46 2.71 -9.37
CA ASP A 177 3.41 1.55 -8.47
C ASP A 177 2.56 1.82 -7.23
N THR A 178 2.24 0.80 -6.44
CA THR A 178 1.59 0.99 -5.13
C THR A 178 2.63 1.23 -4.06
N GLY A 179 2.26 1.90 -2.96
CA GLY A 179 3.18 2.11 -1.83
C GLY A 179 3.70 0.79 -1.27
N LEU A 180 2.81 -0.20 -1.11
CA LEU A 180 3.21 -1.53 -0.67
C LEU A 180 4.14 -2.22 -1.68
N GLY A 181 3.90 -2.07 -2.98
CA GLY A 181 4.76 -2.61 -4.04
C GLY A 181 6.18 -2.05 -3.98
N ILE A 182 6.31 -0.74 -3.73
CA ILE A 182 7.60 -0.07 -3.52
C ILE A 182 8.30 -0.64 -2.30
N CYS A 183 7.62 -0.78 -1.16
CA CYS A 183 8.23 -1.36 0.04
C CYS A 183 8.64 -2.83 -0.18
N ILE A 184 7.77 -3.66 -0.80
CA ILE A 184 8.06 -5.08 -1.09
C ILE A 184 9.38 -5.22 -1.84
N ARG A 185 9.60 -4.41 -2.89
CA ARG A 185 10.84 -4.45 -3.67
C ARG A 185 12.01 -3.81 -2.92
N GLY A 186 11.80 -2.67 -2.28
CA GLY A 186 12.84 -1.93 -1.55
C GLY A 186 13.50 -2.76 -0.44
N TYR A 187 12.69 -3.52 0.31
CA TYR A 187 13.20 -4.42 1.35
C TYR A 187 13.59 -5.82 0.86
N GLY A 188 13.24 -6.18 -0.37
CA GLY A 188 13.36 -7.56 -0.83
C GLY A 188 12.53 -8.53 0.02
N LEU A 189 11.28 -8.17 0.35
CA LEU A 189 10.41 -8.98 1.22
C LEU A 189 10.28 -10.45 0.79
N PRO A 190 10.17 -10.81 -0.51
CA PRO A 190 10.06 -12.22 -0.91
C PRO A 190 11.28 -13.04 -0.44
N ASP A 191 12.46 -12.44 -0.46
CA ASP A 191 13.71 -13.08 -0.05
C ASP A 191 13.84 -13.19 1.46
N LEU A 192 13.35 -12.18 2.20
CA LEU A 192 13.30 -12.20 3.65
C LEU A 192 12.31 -13.25 4.15
N MET A 193 11.11 -13.31 3.55
CA MET A 193 10.07 -14.26 3.93
C MET A 193 10.51 -15.71 3.69
N ARG A 194 11.12 -16.03 2.54
CA ARG A 194 11.67 -17.39 2.30
C ARG A 194 12.72 -17.84 3.33
N ARG A 195 13.36 -16.89 4.03
CA ARG A 195 14.33 -17.15 5.10
C ARG A 195 13.74 -17.00 6.50
N ALA A 196 12.50 -16.54 6.64
CA ALA A 196 11.85 -16.36 7.93
C ALA A 196 11.22 -17.67 8.39
N ASP A 197 11.37 -17.96 9.69
CA ASP A 197 10.62 -19.02 10.35
C ASP A 197 9.22 -18.50 10.77
N LEU A 198 9.07 -17.18 10.88
CA LEU A 198 7.83 -16.48 11.28
C LEU A 198 7.78 -15.09 10.66
N VAL A 199 6.62 -14.71 10.13
CA VAL A 199 6.32 -13.34 9.67
C VAL A 199 5.32 -12.70 10.61
N LEU A 200 5.67 -11.53 11.14
CA LEU A 200 4.77 -10.64 11.88
C LEU A 200 4.40 -9.47 10.99
N THR A 201 3.10 -9.20 10.89
CA THR A 201 2.57 -7.99 10.27
C THR A 201 1.64 -7.29 11.23
N GLY A 202 1.42 -6.00 11.02
CA GLY A 202 0.55 -5.23 11.88
C GLY A 202 -0.28 -4.19 11.15
N THR A 203 -1.38 -3.83 11.79
CA THR A 203 -2.37 -2.85 11.33
C THR A 203 -3.15 -2.32 12.52
N ASP A 204 -3.67 -1.10 12.45
CA ASP A 204 -4.50 -0.57 13.54
C ASP A 204 -5.76 -1.40 13.77
N THR A 205 -6.47 -1.76 12.69
CA THR A 205 -7.75 -2.47 12.78
C THR A 205 -7.81 -3.65 11.83
N LEU A 206 -8.04 -4.84 12.39
CA LEU A 206 -8.27 -6.07 11.64
C LEU A 206 -9.77 -6.37 11.60
N ASP A 207 -10.42 -6.09 10.47
CA ASP A 207 -11.87 -6.24 10.26
C ASP A 207 -12.25 -7.12 9.05
N PHE A 208 -13.55 -7.33 8.84
CA PHE A 208 -14.07 -8.18 7.76
C PHE A 208 -14.12 -7.49 6.38
N HIS A 209 -14.24 -6.16 6.36
CA HIS A 209 -14.43 -5.40 5.13
C HIS A 209 -13.11 -5.31 4.35
N HIS A 210 -12.02 -5.08 5.07
CA HIS A 210 -10.70 -4.90 4.50
C HIS A 210 -9.67 -5.92 5.02
N ARG A 211 -10.01 -6.83 5.95
CA ARG A 211 -9.08 -7.90 6.40
C ARG A 211 -7.69 -7.36 6.78
N GLY A 212 -7.67 -6.23 7.47
CA GLY A 212 -6.43 -5.55 7.89
C GLY A 212 -5.79 -4.66 6.81
N GLY A 213 -6.54 -4.32 5.78
CA GLY A 213 -6.10 -3.42 4.72
C GLY A 213 -5.22 -4.09 3.66
N GLU A 214 -4.67 -3.26 2.76
CA GLU A 214 -3.78 -3.73 1.69
C GLU A 214 -2.52 -4.39 2.26
N VAL A 215 -1.94 -3.83 3.33
CA VAL A 215 -0.73 -4.36 3.96
C VAL A 215 -0.93 -5.79 4.44
N VAL A 216 -1.91 -6.05 5.32
CA VAL A 216 -2.09 -7.40 5.88
C VAL A 216 -2.38 -8.41 4.76
N ARG A 217 -3.22 -8.06 3.78
CA ARG A 217 -3.50 -8.94 2.63
C ARG A 217 -2.26 -9.23 1.80
N GLY A 218 -1.46 -8.20 1.49
CA GLY A 218 -0.26 -8.32 0.67
C GLY A 218 0.83 -9.12 1.36
N ILE A 219 1.09 -8.85 2.65
CA ILE A 219 2.05 -9.60 3.47
C ILE A 219 1.61 -11.05 3.63
N THR A 220 0.34 -11.30 3.92
CA THR A 220 -0.19 -12.66 4.10
C THR A 220 -0.05 -13.47 2.81
N ARG A 221 -0.40 -12.88 1.66
CA ARG A 221 -0.22 -13.53 0.35
C ARG A 221 1.25 -13.88 0.11
N LEU A 222 2.14 -12.92 0.29
CA LEU A 222 3.58 -13.12 0.01
C LEU A 222 4.22 -14.16 0.95
N ALA A 223 3.84 -14.16 2.22
CA ALA A 223 4.30 -15.15 3.18
C ALA A 223 3.74 -16.55 2.86
N GLY A 224 2.48 -16.64 2.40
CA GLY A 224 1.89 -17.89 1.91
C GLY A 224 2.65 -18.47 0.71
N GLU A 225 3.07 -17.62 -0.25
CA GLU A 225 3.94 -18.02 -1.37
C GLU A 225 5.32 -18.52 -0.89
N ALA A 226 5.82 -17.97 0.22
CA ALA A 226 7.07 -18.38 0.86
C ALA A 226 6.93 -19.56 1.85
N LEU A 227 5.71 -20.06 2.09
CA LEU A 227 5.38 -21.06 3.11
C LEU A 227 5.79 -20.65 4.53
N SER A 228 5.75 -19.35 4.83
CA SER A 228 6.05 -18.81 6.15
C SER A 228 4.76 -18.53 6.93
N PRO A 229 4.66 -18.95 8.19
CA PRO A 229 3.48 -18.66 9.01
C PRO A 229 3.39 -17.16 9.30
N VAL A 230 2.16 -16.64 9.33
CA VAL A 230 1.87 -15.22 9.53
C VAL A 230 1.11 -15.02 10.83
N VAL A 231 1.60 -14.10 11.65
CA VAL A 231 0.91 -13.62 12.84
C VAL A 231 0.63 -12.13 12.70
N VAL A 232 -0.61 -11.71 12.98
CA VAL A 232 -1.01 -10.31 12.94
C VAL A 232 -0.99 -9.72 14.34
N VAL A 233 -0.33 -8.58 14.52
CA VAL A 233 -0.43 -7.74 15.71
C VAL A 233 -1.28 -6.53 15.37
N SER A 234 -2.43 -6.35 16.01
CA SER A 234 -3.33 -5.24 15.70
C SER A 234 -3.71 -4.39 16.90
N GLY A 235 -4.18 -3.17 16.65
CA GLY A 235 -4.82 -2.38 17.70
C GLY A 235 -6.14 -3.01 18.13
N ARG A 236 -6.94 -3.44 17.14
CA ARG A 236 -8.23 -4.12 17.31
C ARG A 236 -8.35 -5.32 16.39
N ASN A 237 -9.05 -6.35 16.84
CA ASN A 237 -9.39 -7.51 16.01
C ASN A 237 -10.88 -7.83 16.12
N PHE A 238 -11.57 -7.80 14.97
CA PHE A 238 -12.95 -8.21 14.82
C PHE A 238 -13.09 -9.57 14.12
N VAL A 239 -12.00 -10.16 13.63
CA VAL A 239 -11.98 -11.39 12.84
C VAL A 239 -11.81 -12.62 13.71
N SER A 240 -12.66 -13.62 13.50
CA SER A 240 -12.61 -14.87 14.27
C SER A 240 -11.42 -15.75 13.88
N ALA A 241 -10.94 -16.59 14.80
CA ALA A 241 -9.83 -17.51 14.54
C ALA A 241 -10.06 -18.46 13.35
N ARG A 242 -11.33 -18.82 13.06
CA ARG A 242 -11.67 -19.62 11.88
C ARG A 242 -11.42 -18.84 10.59
N GLU A 243 -11.81 -17.58 10.56
CA GLU A 243 -11.69 -16.73 9.37
C GLU A 243 -10.24 -16.31 9.11
N LEU A 244 -9.45 -16.09 10.16
CA LEU A 244 -8.01 -15.85 10.05
C LEU A 244 -7.32 -16.97 9.27
N ARG A 245 -7.55 -18.22 9.67
CA ARG A 245 -6.96 -19.40 9.02
C ARG A 245 -7.40 -19.54 7.57
N LEU A 246 -8.66 -19.22 7.26
CA LEU A 246 -9.14 -19.21 5.87
C LEU A 246 -8.46 -18.13 5.00
N SER A 247 -7.92 -17.07 5.61
CA SER A 247 -7.10 -16.06 4.93
C SER A 247 -5.60 -16.34 4.93
N GLY A 248 -5.12 -17.44 5.51
CA GLY A 248 -3.69 -17.73 5.62
C GLY A 248 -2.98 -17.06 6.80
N ILE A 249 -3.74 -16.54 7.78
CA ILE A 249 -3.22 -15.98 9.03
C ILE A 249 -3.32 -17.06 10.11
N GLU A 250 -2.20 -17.36 10.78
CA GLU A 250 -2.13 -18.39 11.84
C GLU A 250 -2.81 -17.88 13.12
N GLU A 251 -2.41 -16.69 13.58
CA GLU A 251 -2.94 -16.04 14.77
C GLU A 251 -3.05 -14.52 14.57
N ALA A 252 -3.98 -13.89 15.28
CA ALA A 252 -4.03 -12.44 15.42
C ALA A 252 -4.15 -12.07 16.90
N HIS A 253 -3.34 -11.11 17.32
CA HIS A 253 -3.27 -10.62 18.69
C HIS A 253 -3.57 -9.12 18.68
N ALA A 254 -4.62 -8.72 19.40
CA ALA A 254 -5.05 -7.33 19.46
C ALA A 254 -4.68 -6.68 20.81
N VAL A 255 -4.36 -5.39 20.77
CA VAL A 255 -4.16 -4.59 21.98
C VAL A 255 -5.47 -4.47 22.75
N ARG A 256 -6.56 -4.21 22.02
CA ARG A 256 -7.91 -4.06 22.58
C ARG A 256 -8.87 -5.11 22.04
N GLN A 257 -9.77 -5.53 22.92
CA GLN A 257 -10.90 -6.40 22.57
C GLN A 257 -12.15 -5.52 22.47
N GLY A 258 -12.86 -5.57 21.33
CA GLY A 258 -14.10 -4.82 21.12
C GLY A 258 -13.92 -3.44 20.49
N GLY A 259 -14.86 -2.53 20.76
CA GLY A 259 -15.04 -1.27 20.01
C GLY A 259 -14.35 -0.03 20.59
N ASP A 260 -13.37 -0.15 21.49
CA ASP A 260 -12.62 1.01 22.00
C ASP A 260 -11.72 1.60 20.89
N GLU A 261 -12.00 2.84 20.51
CA GLU A 261 -11.32 3.56 19.42
C GLU A 261 -10.15 4.44 19.88
N THR A 262 -9.81 4.41 21.16
CA THR A 262 -8.64 5.15 21.66
C THR A 262 -7.40 4.73 20.86
N PRO A 263 -6.54 5.64 20.37
CA PRO A 263 -5.33 5.23 19.67
C PRO A 263 -4.41 4.38 20.55
N VAL A 264 -3.84 3.30 20.00
CA VAL A 264 -2.85 2.47 20.72
C VAL A 264 -1.62 3.31 21.08
N ALA A 265 -1.22 3.23 22.34
CA ALA A 265 0.02 3.81 22.85
C ALA A 265 1.20 2.82 22.71
N PRO A 266 2.45 3.32 22.61
CA PRO A 266 3.63 2.47 22.45
C PRO A 266 3.80 1.40 23.54
N GLU A 267 3.49 1.74 24.79
CA GLU A 267 3.63 0.82 25.93
C GLU A 267 2.63 -0.34 25.85
N GLU A 268 1.42 -0.07 25.34
CA GLU A 268 0.39 -1.10 25.14
C GLU A 268 0.80 -2.08 24.03
N LEU A 269 1.34 -1.56 22.92
CA LEU A 269 1.86 -2.37 21.83
C LEU A 269 3.06 -3.21 22.28
N SER A 270 3.99 -2.61 23.03
CA SER A 270 5.16 -3.31 23.60
C SER A 270 4.71 -4.46 24.51
N ALA A 271 3.79 -4.20 25.44
CA ALA A 271 3.28 -5.24 26.35
C ALA A 271 2.56 -6.37 25.60
N LEU A 272 1.87 -6.07 24.50
CA LEU A 272 1.29 -7.10 23.63
C LEU A 272 2.38 -7.91 22.92
N ALA A 273 3.34 -7.23 22.29
CA ALA A 273 4.44 -7.87 21.56
C ALA A 273 5.24 -8.83 22.46
N GLU A 274 5.50 -8.45 23.71
CA GLU A 274 6.15 -9.31 24.71
C GLU A 274 5.36 -10.59 24.98
N ARG A 275 4.03 -10.51 25.09
CA ARG A 275 3.16 -11.68 25.28
C ARG A 275 3.20 -12.59 24.05
N VAL A 276 3.10 -12.04 22.84
CA VAL A 276 3.18 -12.82 21.60
C VAL A 276 4.55 -13.48 21.48
N ALA A 277 5.64 -12.76 21.71
CA ALA A 277 6.99 -13.32 21.66
C ALA A 277 7.20 -14.43 22.72
N ALA A 278 6.45 -14.41 23.83
CA ALA A 278 6.51 -15.44 24.85
C ALA A 278 5.83 -16.76 24.47
N THR A 279 4.84 -16.75 23.56
CA THR A 279 4.13 -17.94 23.07
C THR A 279 4.88 -18.65 21.93
N TRP A 280 5.64 -17.90 21.14
CA TRP A 280 6.45 -18.43 20.04
C TRP A 280 7.86 -18.80 20.50
N ARG A 281 7.99 -19.98 21.13
CA ARG A 281 9.27 -20.55 21.60
C ARG A 281 9.61 -21.85 20.87
N TRP A 282 10.91 -22.11 20.76
CA TRP A 282 11.49 -23.39 20.34
C TRP A 282 12.86 -23.58 20.99
#